data_AF-A0A661E1T3-F1
#
_entry.id   AF-A0A661E1T3-F1
#
_cell.length_a   1.000
_cell.length_b   1.000
_cell.length_c   1.000
_cell.angle_alpha   90.00
_cell.angle_beta   90.00
_cell.angle_gamma   90.00
#
_symmetry.space_group_name_H-M   'P 1'
#
loop_
_entity.id
_entity.type
_entity.pdbx_description
1 polymer ?
#
loop_
_entity_poly.entity_id
_entity_poly.type
_entity_poly.pdbx_seq_one_letter_code
_entity_poly.pdbx_strand_id
1 'polypeptide(L)'
;MLNDAKKEPRGVLYKCEKCGQPLVERLQNGLWKFKYGRGRKRNPNTNTTQDWNSVFIYIHGSLKIRCFRIECGHWQVFNYFPKSNRQKTPASTVT
;
A
#
# COMPACT_ATOMS: atom_id res chain seq x y z
N MET A 1 -22.39 23.21 -2.81
CA MET A 1 -21.12 22.70 -3.39
C MET A 1 -20.53 21.74 -2.38
N LEU A 2 -20.51 20.43 -2.67
CA LEU A 2 -20.07 19.42 -1.70
C LEU A 2 -19.38 18.26 -2.42
N ASN A 3 -18.20 17.90 -1.89
CA ASN A 3 -17.50 16.64 -2.10
C ASN A 3 -16.94 16.37 -3.51
N ASP A 4 -15.95 17.18 -3.90
CA ASP A 4 -14.77 16.64 -4.59
C ASP A 4 -14.04 15.65 -3.64
N ALA A 5 -14.62 14.47 -3.47
CA ALA A 5 -13.99 13.36 -2.78
C ALA A 5 -12.80 12.89 -3.62
N LYS A 6 -11.65 13.56 -3.44
CA LYS A 6 -10.39 13.30 -4.15
C LYS A 6 -10.10 11.80 -4.14
N LYS A 7 -10.38 11.16 -5.27
CA LYS A 7 -10.30 9.72 -5.45
C LYS A 7 -8.84 9.32 -5.29
N GLU A 8 -8.51 8.67 -4.17
CA GLU A 8 -7.12 8.33 -3.84
C GLU A 8 -6.48 7.56 -5.01
N PRO A 9 -5.22 7.87 -5.36
CA PRO A 9 -4.53 7.22 -6.47
C PRO A 9 -4.42 5.71 -6.19
N ARG A 10 -4.82 4.88 -7.16
CA ARG A 10 -4.67 3.43 -7.08
C ARG A 10 -3.22 3.03 -7.32
N GLY A 11 -2.72 2.13 -6.51
CA GLY A 11 -1.40 1.53 -6.61
C GLY A 11 -1.41 0.10 -7.15
N VAL A 12 -0.24 -0.52 -7.17
CA VAL A 12 -0.05 -1.93 -7.52
C VAL A 12 -0.22 -2.79 -6.26
N LEU A 13 -1.06 -3.82 -6.31
CA LEU A 13 -1.30 -4.72 -5.19
C LEU A 13 -0.24 -5.83 -5.14
N TYR A 14 0.55 -5.85 -4.07
CA TYR A 14 1.54 -6.89 -3.81
C TYR A 14 0.93 -8.04 -3.01
N LYS A 15 1.28 -9.26 -3.42
CA LYS A 15 0.79 -10.52 -2.87
C LYS A 15 1.93 -11.31 -2.23
N CYS A 16 1.60 -12.12 -1.25
CA CYS A 16 2.50 -13.10 -0.64
C CYS A 16 3.03 -14.07 -1.71
N GLU A 17 4.34 -14.11 -1.90
CA GLU A 17 5.02 -15.01 -2.86
C GLU A 17 4.66 -16.49 -2.64
N LYS A 18 4.46 -16.93 -1.39
CA LYS A 18 4.15 -18.33 -1.07
C LYS A 18 2.68 -18.73 -1.30
N CYS A 19 1.70 -17.83 -1.14
CA CYS A 19 0.28 -18.22 -1.14
C CYS A 19 -0.68 -17.27 -1.88
N GLY A 20 -0.17 -16.24 -2.56
CA GLY A 20 -0.97 -15.31 -3.34
C GLY A 20 -1.86 -14.35 -2.53
N GLN A 21 -1.88 -14.43 -1.19
CA GLN A 21 -2.68 -13.55 -0.34
C GLN A 21 -2.26 -12.08 -0.52
N PRO A 22 -3.20 -11.15 -0.78
CA PRO A 22 -2.91 -9.71 -0.79
C PRO A 22 -2.32 -9.22 0.54
N LEU A 23 -1.22 -8.47 0.50
CA LEU A 23 -0.56 -7.94 1.70
C LEU A 23 -0.56 -6.40 1.76
N VAL A 24 -0.16 -5.73 0.68
CA VAL A 24 0.09 -4.28 0.67
C VAL A 24 -0.09 -3.68 -0.73
N GLU A 25 -0.46 -2.41 -0.81
CA GLU A 25 -0.56 -1.66 -2.07
C GLU A 25 0.63 -0.69 -2.20
N ARG A 26 1.28 -0.61 -3.37
CA ARG A 26 2.36 0.34 -3.67
C ARG A 26 1.83 1.48 -4.52
N LEU A 27 1.77 2.67 -3.96
CA LEU A 27 1.34 3.88 -4.67
C LEU A 27 2.41 4.37 -5.67
N GLN A 28 1.98 5.10 -6.69
CA GLN A 28 2.85 5.64 -7.76
C GLN A 28 3.96 6.58 -7.26
N ASN A 29 3.75 7.23 -6.10
CA ASN A 29 4.74 8.07 -5.43
C ASN A 29 5.77 7.27 -4.61
N GLY A 30 5.63 5.95 -4.49
CA GLY A 30 6.54 5.07 -3.75
C GLY A 30 6.12 4.78 -2.30
N LEU A 31 4.96 5.23 -1.85
CA LEU A 31 4.42 4.83 -0.54
C LEU A 31 3.85 3.41 -0.57
N TRP A 32 4.07 2.67 0.51
CA TRP A 32 3.27 1.49 0.84
C TRP A 32 1.99 1.95 1.56
N LYS A 33 0.84 1.45 1.09
CA LYS A 33 -0.47 1.68 1.67
C LYS A 33 -0.99 0.37 2.27
N PHE A 34 -1.26 0.41 3.56
CA PHE A 34 -2.02 -0.61 4.26
C PHE A 34 -3.42 -0.11 4.56
N LYS A 35 -4.38 -1.03 4.47
CA LYS A 35 -5.75 -0.84 4.98
C LYS A 35 -6.05 -1.99 5.94
N TYR A 36 -6.29 -1.66 7.20
CA TYR A 36 -6.62 -2.63 8.24
C TYR A 36 -7.88 -2.22 9.01
N GLY A 37 -8.52 -3.16 9.69
CA GLY A 37 -9.75 -2.95 10.46
C GLY A 37 -11.02 -3.36 9.71
N ARG A 38 -12.07 -3.69 10.47
CA ARG A 38 -13.39 -4.00 9.92
C ARG A 38 -14.10 -2.72 9.52
N GLY A 39 -14.77 -2.75 8.38
CA GLY A 39 -15.87 -1.84 8.18
C GLY A 39 -17.02 -2.11 9.17
N ARG A 40 -17.58 -1.10 9.88
CA ARG A 40 -18.86 -1.13 10.65
C ARG A 40 -19.81 0.15 10.66
N LYS A 41 -20.13 0.85 9.54
CA LYS A 41 -21.13 1.99 9.43
C LYS A 41 -21.67 2.22 7.98
N ARG A 42 -22.76 2.97 7.69
CA ARG A 42 -24.22 2.67 7.65
C ARG A 42 -24.99 3.78 6.85
N ASN A 43 -26.14 3.47 6.22
CA ASN A 43 -27.14 4.47 5.77
C ASN A 43 -28.31 4.65 6.80
N PRO A 44 -28.43 5.81 7.47
CA PRO A 44 -29.45 6.06 8.49
C PRO A 44 -30.88 6.17 7.94
N ASN A 45 -31.06 6.44 6.63
CA ASN A 45 -32.40 6.58 6.04
C ASN A 45 -33.02 5.24 5.60
N THR A 46 -32.24 4.16 5.51
CA THR A 46 -32.66 2.88 4.87
C THR A 46 -32.47 1.63 5.74
N ASN A 47 -31.96 1.78 6.97
CA ASN A 47 -31.78 0.70 7.93
C ASN A 47 -30.99 -0.54 7.41
N THR A 48 -30.02 -0.34 6.50
CA THR A 48 -29.16 -1.41 5.94
C THR A 48 -27.75 -1.42 6.56
N THR A 49 -27.07 -2.56 6.56
CA THR A 49 -25.82 -2.80 7.33
C THR A 49 -24.61 -1.99 6.83
N GLN A 50 -23.48 -2.18 7.51
CA GLN A 50 -22.66 -1.12 8.06
C GLN A 50 -21.20 -1.50 7.83
N ASP A 51 -20.42 -0.84 6.96
CA ASP A 51 -19.00 -1.20 6.71
C ASP A 51 -17.95 -0.04 6.59
N TRP A 52 -17.66 0.70 7.70
CA TRP A 52 -16.50 1.59 7.95
C TRP A 52 -15.87 1.45 9.37
N ASN A 53 -14.55 1.27 9.46
CA ASN A 53 -13.62 1.69 10.54
C ASN A 53 -12.21 1.23 10.11
N SER A 54 -11.73 1.79 8.99
CA SER A 54 -10.48 1.35 8.35
C SER A 54 -9.34 2.29 8.70
N VAL A 55 -8.32 1.76 9.37
CA VAL A 55 -7.04 2.45 9.56
C VAL A 55 -6.26 2.34 8.25
N PHE A 56 -5.83 3.48 7.73
CA PHE A 56 -4.89 3.56 6.62
C PHE A 56 -3.50 3.90 7.18
N ILE A 57 -2.51 3.06 6.86
CA ILE A 57 -1.11 3.30 7.25
C ILE A 57 -0.31 3.50 5.98
N TYR A 58 0.38 4.63 5.91
CA TYR A 58 1.25 5.02 4.80
C TYR A 58 2.70 4.93 5.25
N ILE A 59 3.49 4.07 4.61
CA ILE A 59 4.90 3.83 4.97
C ILE A 59 5.79 4.23 3.81
N HIS A 60 6.75 5.13 4.07
CA HIS A 60 7.80 5.53 3.16
C HIS A 60 9.11 4.83 3.55
N GLY A 61 9.58 3.89 2.74
CA GLY A 61 10.77 3.09 3.03
C GLY A 61 10.57 1.60 2.82
N SER A 62 11.57 0.80 3.16
CA SER A 62 11.52 -0.67 3.03
C SER A 62 10.58 -1.27 4.08
N LEU A 63 9.97 -2.41 3.73
CA LEU A 63 8.89 -3.03 4.49
C LEU A 63 9.14 -4.53 4.63
N LYS A 64 9.20 -5.04 5.86
CA LYS A 64 9.18 -6.48 6.15
C LYS A 64 7.85 -6.83 6.81
N ILE A 65 7.09 -7.74 6.21
CA ILE A 65 5.75 -8.10 6.69
C ILE A 65 5.53 -9.61 6.68
N ARG A 66 4.80 -10.10 7.68
CA ARG A 66 4.34 -11.49 7.75
C ARG A 66 3.01 -11.65 7.03
N CYS A 67 2.86 -12.71 6.26
CA CYS A 67 1.60 -13.04 5.59
C CYS A 67 0.46 -13.19 6.62
N PHE A 68 -0.68 -12.55 6.34
CA PHE A 68 -1.84 -12.54 7.24
C PHE A 68 -2.55 -13.89 7.37
N ARG A 69 -2.33 -14.85 6.44
CA ARG A 69 -2.84 -16.22 6.61
C ARG A 69 -2.02 -16.95 7.66
N ILE A 70 -2.69 -17.37 8.73
CA ILE A 70 -2.12 -18.07 9.90
C ILE A 70 -1.22 -19.24 9.46
N GLU A 71 -1.75 -20.12 8.60
CA GLU A 71 -1.05 -21.31 8.08
C GLU A 71 0.15 -20.99 7.17
N CYS A 72 0.11 -19.86 6.45
CA CYS A 72 1.18 -19.51 5.52
C CYS A 72 2.41 -19.01 6.28
N GLY A 73 2.19 -18.06 7.20
CA GLY A 73 3.19 -17.51 8.13
C GLY A 73 4.43 -16.84 7.52
N HIS A 74 4.58 -16.85 6.19
CA HIS A 74 5.78 -16.43 5.46
C HIS A 74 6.10 -14.94 5.63
N TRP A 75 7.39 -14.62 5.79
CA TRP A 75 7.91 -13.25 5.86
C TRP A 75 8.37 -12.79 4.49
N GLN A 76 7.76 -11.72 3.99
CA GLN A 76 8.14 -11.08 2.73
C GLN A 76 8.82 -9.73 2.99
N VAL A 77 9.84 -9.40 2.20
CA VAL A 77 10.59 -8.14 2.29
C VAL A 77 10.40 -7.36 0.99
N PHE A 78 9.80 -6.18 1.09
CA PHE A 78 9.67 -5.25 -0.01
C PHE A 78 10.68 -4.12 0.14
N ASN A 79 11.73 -4.15 -0.69
CA ASN A 79 12.74 -3.11 -0.70
C ASN A 79 12.20 -1.82 -1.30
N TYR A 80 12.36 -0.70 -0.58
CA TYR A 80 12.20 0.62 -1.17
C TYR A 80 13.50 0.95 -1.89
N PHE A 81 13.48 0.77 -3.21
CA PHE A 81 14.39 1.51 -4.06
C PHE A 81 13.86 2.95 -4.08
N PRO A 82 14.60 3.95 -3.57
CA PRO A 82 14.31 5.32 -3.93
C PRO A 82 14.31 5.42 -5.45
N LYS A 83 13.55 6.38 -6.00
CA LYS A 83 13.84 6.85 -7.36
C LYS A 83 15.22 7.51 -7.26
N SER A 84 16.28 6.71 -7.41
CA SER A 84 17.61 7.25 -7.59
C SER A 84 17.49 8.15 -8.80
N ASN A 85 17.77 9.45 -8.57
CA ASN A 85 18.03 10.34 -9.66
C ASN A 85 19.21 9.74 -10.40
N ARG A 86 18.93 8.99 -11.48
CA ARG A 86 19.89 8.73 -12.56
C ARG A 86 20.10 10.05 -13.30
N GLN A 87 20.53 11.08 -12.56
CA GLN A 87 21.41 12.08 -13.13
C GLN A 87 22.58 11.27 -13.67
N LYS A 88 22.64 11.19 -14.99
CA LYS A 88 23.80 10.65 -15.68
C LYS A 88 24.94 11.60 -15.31
N THR A 89 25.74 11.25 -14.30
CA THR A 89 27.03 11.92 -14.13
C THR A 89 27.78 11.66 -15.44
N PRO A 90 28.05 12.68 -16.26
CA PRO A 90 28.85 12.46 -17.45
C PRO A 90 30.20 11.93 -16.98
N ALA A 91 30.68 10.85 -17.58
CA ALA A 91 31.96 10.28 -17.21
C ALA A 91 33.04 11.36 -17.40
N SER A 92 33.64 11.81 -16.31
CA SER A 92 34.80 12.68 -16.36
C SER A 92 35.94 11.88 -16.98
N THR A 93 36.22 12.12 -18.25
CA THR A 93 37.43 11.63 -18.91
C THR A 93 38.63 12.14 -18.12
N VAL A 94 39.31 11.24 -17.42
CA VAL A 94 40.62 11.54 -16.86
C VAL A 94 41.59 11.59 -18.03
N THR A 95 42.25 12.74 -18.20
CA THR A 95 43.29 13.00 -19.20
C THR A 95 44.66 12.66 -18.62
#